data_AF-A0A381T0D8-F1
#
_entry.id   AF-A0A381T0D8-F1
#
_cell.length_a   1.000
_cell.length_b   1.000
_cell.length_c   1.000
_cell.angle_alpha   90.00
_cell.angle_beta   90.00
_cell.angle_gamma   90.00
#
_symmetry.space_group_name_H-M   'P 1'
#
loop_
_entity.id
_entity.type
_entity.pdbx_description
1 polymer ?
#
loop_
_entity_poly.entity_id
_entity_poly.type
_entity_poly.pdbx_seq_one_letter_code
_entity_poly.pdbx_strand_id
1 'polypeptide(L)'
;VTGLFILLLMQVYGTWENTTSWTYLALHGTYGILWVLKSRIFPDKTWEQQTSVWYGLYMWFGLTLYWASAWIINSGFFNGGLPVAAPPWLTGLCTAMFGFGVFFHFSADMYKHTLLEVKPGELIAGGIMSSCRNINYFGELLIYLSFALLTLHWLPLVFLAMMMIIVWFPNM
;
A
#
# COMPACT_ATOMS: atom_id res chain seq x y z
N VAL A 1 -3.07 11.39 -6.17
CA VAL A 1 -2.30 12.25 -5.24
C VAL A 1 -0.91 11.69 -4.97
N THR A 2 -0.78 10.44 -4.52
CA THR A 2 0.51 9.80 -4.20
C THR A 2 1.58 9.94 -5.28
N GLY A 3 1.30 9.58 -6.53
CA GLY A 3 2.28 9.71 -7.62
C GLY A 3 2.75 11.15 -7.85
N LEU A 4 1.83 12.13 -7.79
CA LEU A 4 2.18 13.55 -7.92
C LEU A 4 3.06 14.04 -6.76
N PHE A 5 2.77 13.57 -5.54
CA PHE A 5 3.59 13.88 -4.37
C PHE A 5 5.02 13.31 -4.52
N ILE A 6 5.16 12.09 -5.02
CA ILE A 6 6.48 11.48 -5.26
C ILE A 6 7.24 12.25 -6.35
N LEU A 7 6.57 12.62 -7.45
CA LEU A 7 7.16 13.46 -8.50
C LEU A 7 7.60 14.84 -7.97
N LEU A 8 6.82 15.45 -7.08
CA LEU A 8 7.21 16.69 -6.39
C LEU A 8 8.47 16.50 -5.56
N LEU A 9 8.58 15.42 -4.79
CA LEU A 9 9.80 15.11 -4.05
C LEU A 9 11.01 14.91 -4.97
N MET A 10 10.82 14.19 -6.09
CA MET A 10 11.88 13.99 -7.07
C MET A 10 12.36 15.31 -7.67
N GLN A 11 11.44 16.23 -7.93
CA GLN A 11 11.76 17.58 -8.40
C GLN A 11 12.49 18.41 -7.34
N VAL A 12 12.05 18.38 -6.07
CA VAL A 12 12.63 19.15 -4.96
C VAL A 12 14.04 18.66 -4.62
N TYR A 13 14.27 17.36 -4.63
CA TYR A 13 15.54 16.75 -4.24
C TYR A 13 16.45 16.36 -5.43
N GLY A 14 16.00 16.58 -6.67
CA GLY A 14 16.81 16.35 -7.87
C GLY A 14 17.13 14.87 -8.15
N THR A 15 16.22 13.96 -7.83
CA THR A 15 16.46 12.50 -7.86
C THR A 15 16.02 11.82 -9.16
N TRP A 16 15.98 12.55 -10.27
CA TRP A 16 15.52 12.04 -11.57
C TRP A 16 16.38 10.91 -12.14
N GLU A 17 17.66 10.82 -11.77
CA GLU A 17 18.56 9.72 -12.17
C GLU A 17 18.55 8.54 -11.19
N ASN A 18 17.77 8.64 -10.10
CA ASN A 18 17.76 7.62 -9.05
C ASN A 18 16.73 6.52 -9.35
N THR A 19 17.22 5.31 -9.65
CA THR A 19 16.38 4.14 -9.95
C THR A 19 15.41 3.78 -8.83
N THR A 20 15.80 3.95 -7.56
CA THR A 20 14.93 3.65 -6.41
C THR A 20 13.73 4.59 -6.34
N SER A 21 13.90 5.86 -6.68
CA SER A 21 12.85 6.87 -6.73
C SER A 21 11.82 6.55 -7.81
N TRP A 22 12.30 6.19 -9.01
CA TRP A 22 11.43 5.73 -10.10
C TRP A 22 10.73 4.41 -9.78
N THR A 23 11.44 3.45 -9.17
CA THR A 23 10.82 2.20 -8.71
C THR A 23 9.72 2.50 -7.71
N TYR A 24 10.00 3.32 -6.71
CA TYR A 24 9.02 3.67 -5.68
C TYR A 24 7.80 4.39 -6.26
N LEU A 25 8.01 5.31 -7.22
CA LEU A 25 6.94 5.94 -7.99
C LEU A 25 6.10 4.90 -8.74
N ALA A 26 6.75 3.96 -9.42
CA ALA A 26 6.07 2.90 -10.17
C ALA A 26 5.24 2.01 -9.26
N LEU A 27 5.72 1.64 -8.07
CA LEU A 27 4.98 0.79 -7.14
C LEU A 27 3.87 1.57 -6.42
N HIS A 28 4.22 2.59 -5.62
CA HIS A 28 3.25 3.29 -4.77
C HIS A 28 2.37 4.27 -5.55
N GLY A 29 2.90 4.91 -6.59
CA GLY A 29 2.12 5.77 -7.48
C GLY A 29 1.04 4.99 -8.23
N THR A 30 1.40 3.83 -8.81
CA THR A 30 0.44 2.94 -9.47
C THR A 30 -0.54 2.36 -8.48
N TYR A 31 -0.09 1.93 -7.30
CA TYR A 31 -0.99 1.44 -6.25
C TYR A 31 -2.06 2.46 -5.88
N GLY A 32 -1.69 3.74 -5.74
CA GLY A 32 -2.66 4.81 -5.48
C GLY A 32 -3.73 4.94 -6.57
N ILE A 33 -3.37 4.73 -7.84
CA ILE A 33 -4.33 4.72 -8.95
C ILE A 33 -5.21 3.46 -8.87
N LEU A 34 -4.60 2.29 -8.69
CA LEU A 34 -5.30 1.01 -8.60
C LEU A 34 -6.29 0.99 -7.43
N TRP A 35 -5.92 1.56 -6.28
CA TRP A 35 -6.80 1.69 -5.12
C TRP A 35 -8.08 2.45 -5.46
N VAL A 36 -7.95 3.60 -6.12
CA VAL A 36 -9.12 4.41 -6.56
C VAL A 36 -9.96 3.66 -7.59
N LEU A 37 -9.33 2.95 -8.53
CA LEU A 37 -10.04 2.15 -9.52
C LEU A 37 -10.82 1.01 -8.86
N LYS A 38 -10.20 0.26 -7.95
CA LYS A 38 -10.85 -0.79 -7.17
C LYS A 38 -12.08 -0.26 -6.42
N SER A 39 -11.96 0.88 -5.72
CA SER A 39 -13.08 1.49 -5.00
C SER A 39 -14.25 1.89 -5.91
N ARG A 40 -14.04 2.05 -7.21
CA ARG A 40 -15.11 2.34 -8.19
C ARG A 40 -15.67 1.10 -8.86
N ILE A 41 -14.85 0.07 -9.10
CA ILE A 41 -15.24 -1.10 -9.90
C ILE A 41 -15.85 -2.19 -9.02
N PHE A 42 -15.27 -2.45 -7.85
CA PHE A 42 -15.76 -3.44 -6.88
C PHE A 42 -15.64 -2.87 -5.46
N PRO A 43 -16.50 -1.91 -5.09
CA PRO A 43 -16.43 -1.24 -3.80
C PRO A 43 -16.59 -2.21 -2.63
N ASP A 44 -15.90 -1.90 -1.54
CA ASP A 44 -16.04 -2.58 -0.26
C ASP A 44 -16.96 -1.77 0.64
N LYS A 45 -18.08 -2.38 1.02
CA LYS A 45 -19.14 -1.75 1.84
C LYS A 45 -18.65 -1.25 3.20
N THR A 46 -17.54 -1.79 3.72
CA THR A 46 -16.93 -1.31 4.97
C THR A 46 -16.41 0.12 4.83
N TRP A 47 -15.88 0.48 3.66
CA TRP A 47 -15.28 1.79 3.39
C TRP A 47 -16.28 2.84 2.93
N GLU A 48 -17.53 2.44 2.62
CA GLU A 48 -18.60 3.36 2.20
C GLU A 48 -19.49 3.81 3.37
N GLN A 49 -19.22 3.34 4.59
CA GLN A 49 -20.01 3.70 5.76
C GLN A 49 -19.87 5.19 6.07
N GLN A 50 -20.96 5.80 6.54
CA GLN A 50 -20.91 7.17 7.04
C GLN A 50 -20.07 7.21 8.32
N THR A 51 -18.95 7.92 8.25
CA THR A 51 -18.05 8.09 9.40
C THR A 51 -18.05 9.54 9.88
N SER A 52 -17.66 9.77 11.13
CA SER A 52 -17.45 11.12 11.63
C SER A 52 -16.27 11.81 10.92
N VAL A 53 -16.29 13.14 10.86
CA VAL A 53 -15.16 13.94 10.34
C VAL A 53 -13.86 13.62 11.09
N TRP A 54 -13.95 13.36 12.41
CA TRP A 54 -12.81 12.99 13.24
C TRP A 54 -12.18 11.65 12.82
N TYR A 55 -13.00 10.66 12.50
CA TYR A 55 -12.52 9.39 11.98
C TYR A 55 -11.87 9.57 10.59
N GLY A 56 -12.46 10.40 9.73
CA GLY A 56 -11.87 10.76 8.44
C GLY A 56 -10.48 11.40 8.57
N LEU A 57 -10.32 12.36 9.48
CA LEU A 57 -9.02 13.00 9.77
C LEU A 57 -8.01 12.01 10.34
N TYR A 58 -8.45 11.11 11.22
CA TYR A 58 -7.62 10.05 11.79
C TYR A 58 -7.07 9.12 10.69
N MET A 59 -7.93 8.62 9.80
CA MET A 59 -7.53 7.77 8.68
C MET A 59 -6.63 8.52 7.70
N TRP A 60 -6.94 9.78 7.41
CA TRP A 60 -6.11 10.63 6.54
C TRP A 60 -4.69 10.81 7.09
N PHE A 61 -4.55 11.09 8.38
CA PHE A 61 -3.25 11.21 9.04
C PHE A 61 -2.47 9.90 8.94
N GLY A 62 -3.09 8.78 9.29
CA GLY A 62 -2.45 7.46 9.23
C GLY A 62 -1.97 7.12 7.81
N LEU A 63 -2.82 7.34 6.80
CA LEU A 63 -2.47 7.07 5.40
C LEU A 63 -1.33 7.98 4.90
N THR A 64 -1.25 9.21 5.41
CA THR A 64 -0.16 10.14 5.07
C THR A 64 1.20 9.64 5.56
N LEU A 65 1.25 8.85 6.65
CA LEU A 65 2.50 8.28 7.15
C LEU A 65 3.17 7.34 6.12
N TYR A 66 2.41 6.74 5.21
CA TYR A 66 2.99 5.91 4.14
C TYR A 66 3.83 6.72 3.13
N TRP A 67 3.65 8.04 3.06
CA TRP A 67 4.50 8.92 2.25
C TRP A 67 5.88 9.15 2.86
N ALA A 68 6.09 8.78 4.13
CA ALA A 68 7.41 8.87 4.76
C ALA A 68 8.48 8.09 3.98
N SER A 69 8.13 6.94 3.40
CA SER A 69 9.05 6.17 2.56
C SER A 69 9.53 6.96 1.34
N ALA A 70 8.61 7.62 0.63
CA ALA A 70 8.96 8.46 -0.51
C ALA A 70 9.91 9.59 -0.08
N TRP A 71 9.59 10.24 1.04
CA TRP A 71 10.41 11.32 1.57
C TRP A 71 11.80 10.84 1.98
N ILE A 72 11.93 9.72 2.70
CA ILE A 72 13.23 9.16 3.10
C ILE A 72 14.08 8.82 1.88
N ILE A 73 13.50 8.18 0.87
CA ILE A 73 14.21 7.80 -0.36
C ILE A 73 14.76 9.03 -1.06
N ASN A 74 13.93 10.05 -1.29
CA ASN A 74 14.30 11.20 -2.10
C ASN A 74 15.18 12.19 -1.32
N SER A 75 14.86 12.46 -0.05
CA SER A 75 15.61 13.42 0.76
C SER A 75 16.97 12.89 1.22
N GLY A 76 17.13 11.57 1.34
CA GLY A 76 18.34 11.00 1.92
C GLY A 76 18.55 11.42 3.37
N PHE A 77 17.51 11.84 4.09
CA PHE A 77 17.64 12.43 5.43
C PHE A 77 18.43 11.53 6.40
N PHE A 78 18.18 10.22 6.37
CA PHE A 78 18.90 9.22 7.18
C PHE A 78 20.15 8.65 6.48
N ASN A 79 20.54 9.21 5.34
CA ASN A 79 21.64 8.78 4.50
C ASN A 79 22.56 9.96 4.13
N GLY A 80 22.79 10.88 5.09
CA GLY A 80 23.70 12.01 4.91
C GLY A 80 23.28 13.03 3.85
N GLY A 81 21.98 13.09 3.52
CA GLY A 81 21.44 13.93 2.45
C GLY A 81 21.58 13.34 1.04
N LEU A 82 22.11 12.11 0.93
CA LEU A 82 22.20 11.40 -0.35
C LEU A 82 20.95 10.53 -0.55
N PRO A 83 20.25 10.65 -1.69
CA PRO A 83 19.09 9.81 -1.99
C PRO A 83 19.40 8.32 -1.85
N VAL A 84 18.43 7.55 -1.35
CA VAL A 84 18.60 6.11 -1.14
C VAL A 84 18.75 5.42 -2.49
N ALA A 85 19.75 4.55 -2.62
CA ALA A 85 19.96 3.69 -3.76
C ALA A 85 19.86 2.22 -3.34
N ALA A 86 18.66 1.65 -3.45
CA ALA A 86 18.40 0.24 -3.17
C ALA A 86 19.16 -0.65 -4.16
N PRO A 87 19.77 -1.75 -3.71
CA PRO A 87 20.49 -2.66 -4.59
C PRO A 87 19.53 -3.40 -5.54
N PRO A 88 19.97 -3.80 -6.75
CA PRO A 88 19.09 -4.38 -7.77
C PRO A 88 18.29 -5.61 -7.32
N TRP A 89 18.87 -6.47 -6.48
CA TRP A 89 18.18 -7.65 -5.95
C TRP A 89 16.97 -7.27 -5.08
N LEU A 90 17.08 -6.18 -4.31
CA LEU A 90 16.01 -5.70 -3.45
C LEU A 90 14.93 -5.02 -4.29
N THR A 91 15.32 -4.24 -5.30
CA THR A 91 14.38 -3.70 -6.30
C THR A 91 13.56 -4.81 -6.96
N GLY A 92 14.22 -5.89 -7.40
CA GLY A 92 13.56 -7.07 -7.98
C GLY A 92 12.61 -7.75 -6.99
N LEU A 93 13.06 -7.98 -5.75
CA LEU A 93 12.24 -8.57 -4.69
C LEU A 93 11.00 -7.72 -4.39
N CYS A 94 11.16 -6.41 -4.16
CA CYS A 94 10.03 -5.51 -3.87
C CYS A 94 9.05 -5.44 -5.04
N THR A 95 9.54 -5.47 -6.29
CA THR A 95 8.67 -5.50 -7.47
C THR A 95 7.86 -6.79 -7.53
N ALA A 96 8.47 -7.95 -7.26
CA ALA A 96 7.77 -9.23 -7.20
C ALA A 96 6.74 -9.25 -6.04
N MET A 97 7.15 -8.81 -4.84
CA MET A 97 6.26 -8.69 -3.69
C MET A 97 5.06 -7.80 -3.99
N PHE A 98 5.27 -6.67 -4.68
CA PHE A 98 4.18 -5.80 -5.12
C PHE A 98 3.22 -6.53 -6.07
N GLY A 99 3.74 -7.21 -7.09
CA GLY A 99 2.92 -7.96 -8.04
C GLY A 99 2.05 -9.05 -7.38
N PHE A 100 2.66 -9.88 -6.53
CA PHE A 100 1.92 -10.88 -5.75
C PHE A 100 0.95 -10.24 -4.75
N GLY A 101 1.36 -9.15 -4.10
CA GLY A 101 0.53 -8.42 -3.17
C GLY A 101 -0.74 -7.86 -3.82
N VAL A 102 -0.60 -7.23 -4.99
CA VAL A 102 -1.74 -6.76 -5.81
C VAL A 102 -2.63 -7.93 -6.19
N PHE A 103 -2.06 -9.04 -6.68
CA PHE A 103 -2.84 -10.23 -7.03
C PHE A 103 -3.68 -10.73 -5.84
N PHE A 104 -3.08 -10.95 -4.68
CA PHE A 104 -3.81 -11.45 -3.50
C PHE A 104 -4.83 -10.44 -2.97
N HIS A 105 -4.46 -9.15 -2.92
CA HIS A 105 -5.36 -8.11 -2.40
C HIS A 105 -6.57 -7.90 -3.31
N PHE A 106 -6.35 -7.61 -4.58
CA PHE A 106 -7.42 -7.22 -5.51
C PHE A 106 -8.30 -8.42 -5.89
N SER A 107 -7.69 -9.59 -6.14
CA SER A 107 -8.48 -10.77 -6.52
C SER A 107 -9.38 -11.24 -5.38
N ALA A 108 -8.92 -11.13 -4.14
CA ALA A 108 -9.72 -11.51 -2.98
C ALA A 108 -10.87 -10.55 -2.72
N ASP A 109 -10.65 -9.24 -2.83
CA ASP A 109 -11.73 -8.28 -2.67
C ASP A 109 -12.73 -8.33 -3.83
N MET A 110 -12.29 -8.55 -5.07
CA MET A 110 -13.19 -8.76 -6.20
C MET A 110 -14.00 -10.06 -6.05
N TYR A 111 -13.36 -11.14 -5.60
CA TYR A 111 -14.04 -12.41 -5.32
C TYR A 111 -15.07 -12.25 -4.20
N LYS A 112 -14.73 -11.52 -3.13
CA LYS A 112 -15.64 -11.17 -2.04
C LYS A 112 -16.84 -10.35 -2.53
N HIS A 113 -16.57 -9.30 -3.30
CA HIS A 113 -17.59 -8.40 -3.83
C HIS A 113 -18.61 -9.16 -4.70
N THR A 114 -18.12 -9.89 -5.71
CA THR A 114 -18.97 -10.64 -6.65
C THR A 114 -19.78 -11.74 -5.96
N LEU A 115 -19.21 -12.47 -5.01
CA LEU A 115 -19.95 -13.50 -4.29
C LEU A 115 -21.04 -12.91 -3.39
N LEU A 116 -20.77 -11.79 -2.71
CA LEU A 116 -21.77 -11.15 -1.85
C LEU A 116 -22.90 -10.48 -2.64
N GLU A 117 -22.69 -10.15 -3.91
CA GLU A 117 -23.77 -9.71 -4.81
C GLU A 117 -24.70 -10.88 -5.19
N VAL A 118 -24.14 -12.06 -5.45
CA VAL A 118 -24.92 -13.25 -5.86
C VAL A 118 -25.56 -13.95 -4.66
N LYS A 119 -24.85 -14.01 -3.51
CA LYS A 119 -25.25 -14.74 -2.29
C LYS A 119 -25.06 -13.87 -1.04
N PRO A 120 -25.91 -12.85 -0.86
CA PRO A 120 -25.78 -11.94 0.27
C PRO A 120 -25.97 -12.67 1.60
N GLY A 121 -25.07 -12.44 2.56
CA GLY A 121 -25.15 -12.99 3.92
C GLY A 121 -24.57 -14.41 4.07
N GLU A 122 -24.13 -15.05 2.99
CA GLU A 122 -23.45 -16.35 3.07
C GLU A 122 -21.95 -16.19 3.34
N LEU A 123 -21.40 -17.10 4.16
CA LEU A 123 -19.96 -17.16 4.42
C LEU A 123 -19.21 -17.69 3.19
N ILE A 124 -18.16 -16.99 2.79
CA ILE A 124 -17.28 -17.40 1.70
C ILE A 124 -16.29 -18.45 2.20
N ALA A 125 -16.40 -19.69 1.74
CA ALA A 125 -15.55 -20.81 2.15
C ALA A 125 -14.65 -21.39 1.03
N GLY A 126 -14.74 -20.86 -0.19
CA GLY A 126 -14.05 -21.42 -1.38
C GLY A 126 -13.11 -20.44 -2.07
N GLY A 127 -12.45 -20.89 -3.13
CA GLY A 127 -11.60 -20.06 -3.99
C GLY A 127 -10.36 -19.52 -3.27
N ILE A 128 -9.99 -18.27 -3.56
CA ILE A 128 -8.79 -17.62 -3.00
C ILE A 128 -8.85 -17.45 -1.46
N MET A 129 -10.06 -17.48 -0.88
CA MET A 129 -10.28 -17.38 0.57
C MET A 129 -10.34 -18.74 1.29
N SER A 130 -10.20 -19.86 0.57
CA SER A 130 -10.33 -21.21 1.15
C SER A 130 -9.27 -21.53 2.22
N SER A 131 -8.03 -21.04 2.03
CA SER A 131 -6.92 -21.31 2.95
C SER A 131 -6.70 -20.20 3.98
N CYS A 132 -7.17 -18.98 3.73
CA CYS A 132 -7.00 -17.82 4.61
C CYS A 132 -8.20 -16.87 4.47
N ARG A 133 -8.86 -16.57 5.59
CA ARG A 133 -10.02 -15.67 5.63
C ARG A 133 -9.67 -14.23 5.22
N ASN A 134 -8.42 -13.83 5.47
CA ASN A 134 -7.91 -12.47 5.33
C ASN A 134 -6.77 -12.39 4.32
N ILE A 135 -6.88 -13.14 3.21
CA ILE A 135 -5.87 -13.16 2.15
C ILE A 135 -5.69 -11.78 1.50
N ASN A 136 -6.73 -10.95 1.51
CA ASN A 136 -6.66 -9.56 1.05
C ASN A 136 -5.71 -8.71 1.91
N TYR A 137 -5.77 -8.87 3.24
CA TYR A 137 -4.84 -8.20 4.17
C TYR A 137 -3.41 -8.71 4.01
N PHE A 138 -3.21 -10.00 3.73
CA PHE A 138 -1.87 -10.51 3.41
C PHE A 138 -1.33 -9.89 2.11
N GLY A 139 -2.18 -9.75 1.08
CA GLY A 139 -1.80 -9.03 -0.14
C GLY A 139 -1.42 -7.58 0.15
N GLU A 140 -2.20 -6.89 0.99
CA GLU A 140 -1.93 -5.52 1.40
C GLU A 140 -0.62 -5.40 2.19
N LEU A 141 -0.32 -6.37 3.07
CA LEU A 141 0.97 -6.47 3.77
C LEU A 141 2.13 -6.53 2.78
N LEU A 142 2.07 -7.39 1.76
CA LEU A 142 3.13 -7.51 0.76
C LEU A 142 3.34 -6.21 -0.02
N ILE A 143 2.25 -5.52 -0.37
CA ILE A 143 2.30 -4.21 -1.05
C ILE A 143 3.04 -3.19 -0.17
N TYR A 144 2.62 -2.99 1.08
CA TYR A 144 3.26 -1.98 1.93
C TYR A 144 4.68 -2.37 2.36
N LEU A 145 4.98 -3.66 2.52
CA LEU A 145 6.36 -4.13 2.71
C LEU A 145 7.23 -3.79 1.50
N SER A 146 6.73 -3.94 0.27
CA SER A 146 7.48 -3.55 -0.93
C SER A 146 7.88 -2.08 -0.92
N PHE A 147 7.03 -1.20 -0.36
CA PHE A 147 7.33 0.23 -0.23
C PHE A 147 8.31 0.50 0.90
N ALA A 148 8.11 -0.13 2.05
CA ALA A 148 8.92 0.09 3.25
C ALA A 148 10.36 -0.41 3.06
N LEU A 149 10.54 -1.57 2.42
CA LEU A 149 11.88 -2.17 2.26
C LEU A 149 12.79 -1.36 1.33
N LEU A 150 12.24 -0.70 0.30
CA LEU A 150 13.00 0.15 -0.61
C LEU A 150 13.68 1.35 0.07
N THR A 151 13.25 1.72 1.27
CA THR A 151 13.81 2.88 1.99
C THR A 151 15.10 2.54 2.73
N LEU A 152 15.45 1.26 2.87
CA LEU A 152 16.59 0.78 3.67
C LEU A 152 16.62 1.37 5.09
N HIS A 153 15.44 1.59 5.68
CA HIS A 153 15.29 2.19 6.99
C HIS A 153 14.11 1.55 7.72
N TRP A 154 14.20 1.41 9.05
CA TRP A 154 13.20 0.69 9.85
C TRP A 154 11.92 1.51 10.11
N LEU A 155 12.00 2.85 10.08
CA LEU A 155 10.89 3.72 10.45
C LEU A 155 9.57 3.45 9.67
N PRO A 156 9.59 3.26 8.34
CA PRO A 156 8.37 2.88 7.61
C PRO A 156 7.76 1.55 8.05
N LEU A 157 8.57 0.58 8.51
CA LEU A 157 8.06 -0.68 9.06
C LEU A 157 7.31 -0.45 10.37
N VAL A 158 7.72 0.54 11.18
CA VAL A 158 6.98 0.92 12.39
C VAL A 158 5.64 1.54 12.05
N PHE A 159 5.57 2.41 11.04
CA PHE A 159 4.28 2.96 10.58
C PHE A 159 3.36 1.86 10.04
N LEU A 160 3.90 0.90 9.30
CA LEU A 160 3.14 -0.26 8.85
C LEU A 160 2.64 -1.10 10.04
N ALA A 161 3.50 -1.42 11.01
CA ALA A 161 3.11 -2.18 12.20
C ALA A 161 2.03 -1.44 13.02
N MET A 162 2.13 -0.12 13.16
CA MET A 162 1.08 0.69 13.79
C MET A 162 -0.25 0.57 13.06
N MET A 163 -0.27 0.69 11.73
CA MET A 163 -1.50 0.52 10.96
C MET A 163 -2.08 -0.89 11.06
N MET A 164 -1.22 -1.91 11.10
CA MET A 164 -1.67 -3.27 11.33
C MET A 164 -2.36 -3.43 12.69
N ILE A 165 -1.75 -2.91 13.76
CA ILE A 165 -2.26 -3.04 15.13
C ILE A 165 -3.56 -2.28 15.31
N ILE A 166 -3.64 -1.05 14.80
CA ILE A 166 -4.76 -0.16 15.10
C ILE A 166 -5.92 -0.33 14.11
N VAL A 167 -5.63 -0.61 12.84
CA VAL A 167 -6.65 -0.68 11.79
C VAL A 167 -6.85 -2.10 11.31
N TRP A 168 -5.81 -2.86 10.97
CA TRP A 168 -6.03 -4.13 10.29
C TRP A 168 -6.53 -5.22 11.24
N PHE A 169 -5.83 -5.51 12.34
CA PHE A 169 -6.22 -6.58 13.25
C PHE A 169 -7.63 -6.43 13.85
N PRO A 170 -8.12 -5.23 14.19
CA PRO A 170 -9.50 -5.08 14.65
C PRO A 170 -10.56 -5.32 13.57
N ASN A 171 -10.19 -5.29 12.28
CA ASN A 171 -11.10 -5.43 11.14
C ASN A 171 -10.87 -6.72 10.32
N MET A 172 -10.04 -7.64 10.84
CA MET A 172 -9.78 -8.99 10.28
C MET A 172 -10.77 -10.04 10.82
#